data_AF-A0AAV3XZ10-F1
#
_entry.id   AF-A0AAV3XZ10-F1
#
_cell.length_a   1.000
_cell.length_b   1.000
_cell.length_c   1.000
_cell.angle_alpha   90.00
_cell.angle_beta   90.00
_cell.angle_gamma   90.00
#
_symmetry.space_group_name_H-M   'P 1'
#
loop_
_entity.id
_entity.type
_entity.pdbx_description
1 polymer ?
#
loop_
_entity_poly.entity_id
_entity_poly.type
_entity_poly.pdbx_seq_one_letter_code
_entity_poly.pdbx_strand_id
1 'polypeptide(L)' 'MGNEKYLRDHPEVECLVAGFLGDVLTKRPDSVREFAAEYFTNPTLPETLEKQLAGRQEKLKQNRVIQSLT' A
#
# COMPACT_ATOMS: atom_id res chain seq x y z
N MET A 1 19.67 8.00 -8.96
CA MET A 1 19.05 6.65 -9.08
C MET A 1 18.76 5.97 -7.73
N GLY A 2 19.48 6.27 -6.64
CA GLY A 2 19.26 5.58 -5.35
C GLY A 2 17.85 5.70 -4.76
N ASN A 3 17.24 6.90 -4.83
CA ASN A 3 15.91 7.13 -4.25
C ASN A 3 14.81 6.34 -4.96
N GLU A 4 14.83 6.30 -6.29
CA GLU A 4 13.83 5.56 -7.07
C GLU A 4 13.94 4.05 -6.82
N LYS A 5 15.18 3.53 -6.71
CA LYS A 5 15.42 2.14 -6.34
C LYS A 5 14.83 1.82 -4.97
N TYR A 6 15.06 2.69 -3.98
CA TYR A 6 14.48 2.54 -2.64
C TYR A 6 12.94 2.50 -2.70
N LEU A 7 12.31 3.42 -3.43
CA LEU A 7 10.84 3.45 -3.55
C LEU A 7 10.27 2.20 -4.23
N ARG A 8 11.00 1.55 -5.13
CA ARG A 8 10.55 0.32 -5.83
C ARG A 8 10.78 -0.95 -5.01
N ASP A 9 11.86 -1.01 -4.24
CA ASP A 9 12.25 -2.22 -3.50
C ASP A 9 11.46 -2.39 -2.19
N HIS A 10 10.80 -1.34 -1.72
CA HIS A 10 10.13 -1.29 -0.42
C HIS A 10 8.61 -1.50 -0.55
N PRO A 11 8.08 -2.69 -0.19
CA PRO A 11 6.66 -3.03 -0.35
C PRO A 11 5.72 -2.13 0.47
N GLU A 12 6.21 -1.54 1.56
CA GLU A 12 5.48 -0.55 2.36
C GLU A 12 5.13 0.70 1.55
N VAL A 13 6.03 1.18 0.69
CA VAL A 13 5.79 2.35 -0.17
C VAL A 13 4.75 2.00 -1.23
N GLU A 14 4.87 0.83 -1.85
CA GLU A 14 3.90 0.36 -2.84
C GLU A 14 2.49 0.22 -2.23
N CYS A 15 2.36 -0.43 -1.08
CA CYS A 15 1.08 -0.58 -0.37
C CYS A 15 0.49 0.78 0.02
N LEU A 16 1.33 1.70 0.52
CA LEU A 16 0.90 3.03 0.91
C LEU A 16 0.33 3.83 -0.27
N VAL A 17 1.05 3.84 -1.39
CA VAL A 17 0.64 4.56 -2.61
C VAL A 17 -0.59 3.91 -3.24
N ALA A 18 -0.65 2.58 -3.32
CA ALA A 18 -1.79 1.85 -3.86
C ALA A 18 -3.06 2.09 -3.02
N GLY A 19 -2.95 2.07 -1.69
CA GLY A 19 -4.06 2.37 -0.78
C GLY A 19 -4.59 3.79 -0.97
N PHE A 20 -3.69 4.78 -1.01
CA PHE A 20 -4.07 6.17 -1.26
C PHE A 20 -4.78 6.36 -2.60
N LEU A 21 -4.22 5.81 -3.68
CA LEU A 21 -4.83 5.90 -5.02
C LEU A 21 -6.18 5.21 -5.08
N GLY A 22 -6.34 4.04 -4.45
CA GLY A 22 -7.62 3.34 -4.36
C GLY A 22 -8.69 4.19 -3.70
N ASP A 23 -8.34 4.86 -2.60
CA ASP A 23 -9.22 5.77 -1.88
C ASP A 23 -9.58 7.00 -2.71
N VAL A 24 -8.61 7.63 -3.39
CA VAL A 24 -8.86 8.78 -4.28
C VAL A 24 -9.81 8.39 -5.42
N LEU A 25 -9.59 7.26 -6.07
CA LEU A 25 -10.42 6.80 -7.19
C LEU A 25 -11.84 6.42 -6.75
N THR A 26 -11.99 5.91 -5.52
CA THR A 26 -13.28 5.51 -4.95
C THR A 26 -14.07 6.71 -4.45
N LYS A 27 -13.44 7.60 -3.66
CA LYS A 27 -14.09 8.72 -2.99
C LYS A 27 -14.19 9.96 -3.87
N ARG A 28 -13.36 10.07 -4.91
CA ARG A 28 -13.30 11.20 -5.87
C ARG A 28 -13.36 12.58 -5.17
N PRO A 29 -12.40 12.89 -4.30
CA PRO A 29 -12.42 14.15 -3.56
C PRO A 29 -12.26 15.35 -4.50
N ASP A 30 -12.94 16.46 -4.19
CA ASP A 30 -12.80 17.72 -4.93
C ASP A 30 -11.36 18.28 -4.88
N SER A 31 -10.68 18.08 -3.74
CA SER A 31 -9.29 18.48 -3.53
C SER A 31 -8.42 17.29 -3.15
N VAL A 32 -7.68 16.76 -4.13
CA VAL A 32 -6.72 15.65 -3.90
C VAL A 32 -5.62 16.06 -2.91
N ARG A 33 -5.24 17.34 -2.88
CA ARG A 33 -4.20 17.84 -1.98
C ARG A 33 -4.64 17.80 -0.51
N GLU A 34 -5.85 18.28 -0.23
CA GLU A 34 -6.41 18.25 1.14
C GLU A 34 -6.64 16.81 1.59
N PHE A 35 -7.19 15.98 0.69
CA PHE A 35 -7.34 14.55 0.94
C PHE A 35 -6.01 13.86 1.26
N ALA A 36 -4.93 14.20 0.54
CA ALA A 36 -3.61 13.68 0.84
C ALA A 36 -3.11 14.13 2.22
N ALA A 37 -3.31 15.39 2.59
CA ALA A 37 -2.91 15.89 3.90
C ALA A 37 -3.61 15.10 5.01
N GLU A 38 -4.93 14.93 4.94
CA GLU A 38 -5.69 14.13 5.90
C GLU A 38 -5.27 12.65 5.91
N TYR A 39 -5.12 12.04 4.73
CA TYR A 39 -4.76 10.64 4.60
C TYR A 39 -3.40 10.35 5.22
N PHE A 40 -2.36 11.12 4.87
CA PHE A 40 -0.99 10.86 5.33
C PHE A 40 -0.70 11.36 6.74
N THR A 41 -1.53 12.24 7.32
CA THR A 41 -1.41 12.66 8.72
C THR A 41 -2.25 11.81 9.68
N ASN A 42 -3.02 10.85 9.17
CA ASN A 42 -3.85 9.98 9.99
C ASN A 42 -2.98 9.10 10.92
N PRO A 43 -3.11 9.21 12.27
CA PRO A 43 -2.32 8.44 13.21
C PRO A 43 -2.56 6.93 13.15
N THR A 44 -3.68 6.48 12.59
CA THR A 44 -4.00 5.04 12.45
C THR A 44 -3.47 4.44 11.14
N LEU A 45 -2.89 5.27 10.25
CA LEU A 45 -2.36 4.81 8.96
C LEU A 45 -1.24 3.78 9.11
N PRO A 46 -0.26 3.93 10.04
CA PRO A 46 0.80 2.94 10.21
C PRO A 46 0.26 1.56 10.56
N GLU A 47 -0.65 1.47 11.53
CA GLU A 47 -1.27 0.20 11.94
C GLU A 47 -2.05 -0.45 10.78
N THR A 48 -2.75 0.37 9.99
CA THR A 48 -3.48 -0.11 8.82
C THR A 48 -2.53 -0.64 7.75
N LEU A 49 -1.41 0.05 7.52
CA LEU A 49 -0.39 -0.36 6.56
C LEU A 49 0.28 -1.67 6.98
N GLU A 50 0.61 -1.83 8.25
CA GLU A 50 1.19 -3.08 8.79
C GLU A 50 0.26 -4.27 8.58
N LYS A 51 -1.05 -4.11 8.83
CA LYS A 51 -2.05 -5.15 8.56
C LYS A 51 -2.11 -5.50 7.07
N GLN A 52 -2.06 -4.50 6.19
CA GLN A 52 -2.06 -4.73 4.74
C GLN A 52 -0.80 -5.48 4.28
N LEU A 53 0.37 -5.12 4.82
CA LEU A 53 1.64 -5.79 4.53
C LEU A 53 1.63 -7.25 4.99
N ALA A 54 1.14 -7.52 6.19
CA ALA A 54 0.99 -8.87 6.70
C ALA A 54 0.06 -9.71 5.80
N GLY A 55 -1.10 -9.14 5.41
CA GLY A 55 -2.03 -9.80 4.50
C GLY A 55 -1.45 -10.05 3.11
N ARG A 56 -0.68 -9.10 2.56
CA ARG A 56 0.04 -9.26 1.29
C ARG A 56 1.05 -10.40 1.37
N GLN A 57 1.85 -10.44 2.44
CA GLN A 57 2.86 -11.48 2.64
C GLN A 57 2.22 -12.88 2.69
N GLU A 58 1.08 -13.00 3.35
CA GLU A 58 0.37 -14.28 3.43
C GLU A 58 -0.16 -14.73 2.07
N LYS A 59 -0.77 -13.83 1.30
CA LYS A 59 -1.22 -14.14 -0.08
C LYS A 59 -0.06 -14.59 -0.96
N LEU A 60 1.10 -13.94 -0.86
CA LEU A 60 2.30 -14.33 -1.60
C LEU A 60 2.78 -15.73 -1.22
N LYS A 61 2.77 -16.09 0.06
CA LYS A 61 3.09 -17.45 0.53
C LYS A 61 2.11 -18.47 -0.01
N GLN A 62 0.80 -18.20 0.07
CA GLN A 62 -0.24 -19.09 -0.45
C GLN A 62 -0.08 -19.34 -1.96
N ASN A 63 0.15 -18.28 -2.74
CA ASN A 63 0.36 -18.39 -4.19
C ASN A 63 1.57 -19.29 -4.53
N ARG A 64 2.67 -19.19 -3.78
CA ARG A 64 3.84 -20.05 -3.98
C ARG A 64 3.55 -21.51 -3.68
N VAL A 65 2.78 -21.79 -2.63
CA VAL A 65 2.38 -23.17 -2.27
C VAL A 65 1.54 -23.78 -3.40
N ILE A 66 0.56 -23.05 -3.93
CA ILE A 66 -0.27 -23.52 -5.05
C ILE A 66 0.59 -23.84 -6.28
N GLN A 67 1.56 -22.96 -6.61
CA GLN A 67 2.48 -23.18 -7.73
C GLN A 67 3.37 -24.41 -7.56
N SER A 68 3.77 -24.75 -6.33
CA SER A 68 4.57 -25.96 -6.07
C SER A 68 3.78 -27.28 -6.16
N LEU A 69 2.44 -27.21 -6.18
CA LEU A 69 1.54 -28.36 -6.28
C LEU A 69 1.05 -28.63 -7.71
N THR A 70 1.39 -27.75 -8.66
CA THR A 70 1.04 -27.85 -10.10
C THR A 70 2.25 -28.29 -10.90
#